data_AF-A0A7G9FMR5-F1
#
_entry.id   AF-A0A7G9FMR5-F1
#
_cell.length_a   1.000
_cell.length_b   1.000
_cell.length_c   1.000
_cell.angle_alpha   90.00
_cell.angle_beta   90.00
_cell.angle_gamma   90.00
#
_symmetry.space_group_name_H-M   'P 1'
#
loop_
_entity.id
_entity.type
_entity.pdbx_description
1 polymer ?
#
loop_
_entity_poly.entity_id
_entity_poly.type
_entity_poly.pdbx_seq_one_letter_code
_entity_poly.pdbx_strand_id
1 'polypeptide(L)'
;MKVFPYILVAVVCAIVVPCLVTFCVNGKQGDGTVSLERISTGRDVLVQTKAGNELVDVEKYVAHIMPGIVDASADDSYLQAQAVALRTKVYYAMGDATVIQASDLEFQYYTEGDYIAKWGRENYKSVKARYERAVIATKGKIIEQKENN
;
A
#
# COMPACT_ATOMS: atom_id res chain seq x y z
N MET A 1 5.17 54.70 -19.84
CA MET A 1 5.21 53.26 -20.19
C MET A 1 5.96 52.48 -19.11
N LYS A 2 5.30 52.19 -17.99
CA LYS A 2 5.88 51.39 -16.87
C LYS A 2 5.04 50.15 -16.54
N VAL A 3 3.86 50.00 -17.14
CA VAL A 3 2.93 48.88 -16.91
C VAL A 3 3.32 47.61 -17.65
N PHE A 4 4.02 47.74 -18.79
CA PHE A 4 4.46 46.62 -19.62
C PHE A 4 5.37 45.61 -18.88
N PRO A 5 6.41 46.03 -18.12
CA PRO A 5 7.23 45.06 -17.38
C PRO A 5 6.46 44.33 -16.28
N TYR A 6 5.47 44.97 -15.62
CA TYR A 6 4.68 44.30 -14.58
C TYR A 6 3.72 43.25 -15.16
N ILE A 7 3.16 43.51 -16.34
CA ILE A 7 2.31 42.54 -17.05
C ILE A 7 3.16 41.33 -17.46
N LEU A 8 4.37 41.55 -17.97
CA LEU A 8 5.28 40.46 -18.35
C LEU A 8 5.70 39.60 -17.15
N VAL A 9 6.02 40.22 -16.01
CA VAL A 9 6.35 39.51 -14.76
C VAL A 9 5.15 38.70 -14.25
N ALA A 10 3.94 39.26 -14.31
CA ALA A 10 2.72 38.57 -13.88
C ALA A 10 2.46 37.30 -14.72
N VAL A 11 2.66 37.37 -16.04
CA VAL A 11 2.51 36.22 -16.95
C VAL A 11 3.55 35.14 -16.66
N VAL A 12 4.81 35.52 -16.43
CA VAL A 12 5.87 34.57 -16.08
C VAL A 12 5.56 33.88 -14.74
N CYS A 13 5.15 34.62 -13.71
CA CYS A 13 4.75 34.05 -12.43
C CYS A 13 3.54 33.10 -12.56
N ALA A 14 2.57 33.42 -13.40
CA ALA A 14 1.40 32.57 -13.63
C ALA A 14 1.74 31.21 -14.27
N ILE A 15 2.88 31.08 -14.95
CA ILE A 15 3.35 29.81 -15.53
C ILE A 15 4.29 29.09 -14.53
N VAL A 16 5.22 29.83 -13.94
CA VAL A 16 6.24 29.26 -13.05
C VAL A 16 5.63 28.74 -11.76
N VAL A 17 4.65 29.42 -11.17
CA VAL A 17 4.03 29.00 -9.90
C VAL A 17 3.31 27.65 -10.03
N PRO A 18 2.44 27.41 -11.03
CA PRO A 18 1.89 26.08 -11.27
C PRO A 18 2.96 25.02 -11.53
N CYS A 19 3.99 25.33 -12.33
CA CYS A 19 5.08 24.38 -12.60
C CYS A 19 5.85 23.99 -11.34
N LEU A 20 6.15 24.94 -10.46
CA LEU A 20 6.83 24.68 -9.19
C LEU A 20 5.94 23.91 -8.21
N VAL A 21 4.64 24.21 -8.14
CA VAL A 21 3.69 23.43 -7.34
C VAL A 21 3.60 22.00 -7.86
N THR A 22 3.44 21.82 -9.17
CA THR A 22 3.43 20.49 -9.81
C THR A 22 4.76 19.75 -9.60
N PHE A 23 5.90 20.45 -9.64
CA PHE A 23 7.22 19.86 -9.37
C PHE A 23 7.41 19.48 -7.90
N CYS A 24 6.96 20.29 -6.95
CA CYS A 24 7.00 19.98 -5.52
C CYS A 24 6.07 18.81 -5.16
N VAL A 25 4.92 18.68 -5.82
CA VAL A 25 3.97 17.58 -5.63
C VAL A 25 4.45 16.29 -6.31
N ASN A 26 5.09 16.36 -7.48
CA ASN A 26 5.60 15.20 -8.22
C ASN A 26 7.07 14.84 -7.95
N GLY A 27 7.82 15.67 -7.21
CA GLY A 27 9.25 15.50 -6.95
C GLY A 27 9.64 14.31 -6.07
N LYS A 28 8.66 13.54 -5.56
CA LYS A 28 8.88 12.23 -4.93
C LYS A 28 8.46 11.07 -5.83
N GLN A 29 8.51 11.21 -7.16
CA GLN A 29 8.49 10.06 -8.06
C GLN A 29 9.90 9.46 -8.16
N GLY A 30 10.45 9.09 -6.99
CA GLY A 30 11.66 8.28 -6.89
C GLY A 30 11.37 6.87 -7.42
N ASP A 31 12.16 6.48 -8.40
CA ASP A 31 12.42 5.14 -8.91
C ASP A 31 11.22 4.33 -9.43
N GLY A 32 11.41 3.69 -10.58
CA GLY A 32 10.45 2.85 -11.28
C GLY A 32 10.17 1.52 -10.58
N THR A 33 10.37 1.44 -9.27
CA THR A 33 9.99 0.30 -8.45
C THR A 33 8.57 0.54 -7.95
N VAL A 34 7.65 -0.36 -8.31
CA VAL A 34 6.29 -0.38 -7.75
C VAL A 34 6.40 -0.57 -6.25
N SER A 35 6.43 0.53 -5.51
CA SER A 35 6.51 0.54 -4.05
C SER A 35 5.09 0.39 -3.51
N LEU A 36 4.95 -0.45 -2.49
CA LEU A 36 3.66 -0.73 -1.86
C LEU A 36 2.97 0.55 -1.33
N GLU A 37 3.75 1.55 -0.92
CA GLU A 37 3.27 2.87 -0.49
C GLU A 37 2.56 3.69 -1.58
N ARG A 38 2.78 3.38 -2.87
CA ARG A 38 2.09 4.06 -3.99
C ARG A 38 0.86 3.32 -4.48
N ILE A 39 0.55 2.17 -3.90
CA ILE A 39 -0.62 1.40 -4.29
C ILE A 39 -1.83 1.93 -3.53
N SER A 40 -2.81 2.41 -4.27
CA SER A 40 -4.14 2.71 -3.76
C SER A 40 -5.15 2.01 -4.65
N THR A 41 -5.96 1.15 -4.04
CA THR A 41 -7.06 0.40 -4.64
C THR A 41 -8.40 1.12 -4.42
N GLY A 42 -8.42 2.15 -3.58
CA GLY A 42 -9.66 2.81 -3.12
C GLY A 42 -10.46 1.96 -2.12
N ARG A 43 -9.86 0.87 -1.62
CA ARG A 43 -10.44 -0.04 -0.63
C ARG A 43 -9.47 -0.14 0.55
N ASP A 44 -9.93 0.20 1.73
CA ASP A 44 -9.09 0.36 2.91
C ASP A 44 -9.53 -0.54 4.08
N VAL A 45 -8.60 -0.85 4.96
CA VAL A 45 -8.84 -1.51 6.23
C VAL A 45 -8.53 -0.53 7.35
N LEU A 46 -9.47 -0.35 8.29
CA LEU A 46 -9.25 0.47 9.47
C LEU A 46 -8.49 -0.33 10.53
N VAL A 47 -7.22 -0.02 10.72
CA VAL A 47 -6.33 -0.67 11.68
C VAL A 47 -6.25 0.18 12.95
N GLN A 48 -6.53 -0.43 14.10
CA GLN A 48 -6.33 0.23 15.40
C GLN A 48 -4.86 0.12 15.81
N THR A 49 -4.18 1.25 15.90
CA THR A 49 -2.80 1.35 16.37
C THR A 49 -2.74 2.06 17.72
N LYS A 50 -1.58 2.03 18.38
CA LYS A 50 -1.37 2.80 19.62
C LYS A 50 -1.52 4.32 19.43
N ALA A 51 -1.34 4.81 18.20
CA ALA A 51 -1.47 6.23 17.85
C ALA A 51 -2.91 6.61 17.42
N GLY A 52 -3.84 5.65 17.38
CA GLY A 52 -5.20 5.82 16.90
C GLY A 52 -5.50 4.94 15.70
N ASN A 53 -6.61 5.23 15.02
CA ASN A 53 -7.06 4.47 13.86
C ASN A 53 -6.35 4.95 12.59
N GLU A 54 -5.81 4.02 11.81
CA GLU A 54 -5.17 4.27 10.52
C GLU A 54 -5.96 3.56 9.41
N LEU A 55 -6.24 4.28 8.31
CA LEU A 55 -6.73 3.66 7.08
C LEU A 55 -5.55 3.12 6.29
N VAL A 56 -5.58 1.82 6.01
CA VAL A 56 -4.50 1.10 5.34
C VAL A 56 -5.07 0.46 4.08
N ASP A 57 -4.53 0.79 2.91
CA ASP A 57 -4.92 0.15 1.64
C ASP A 57 -4.82 -1.38 1.75
N VAL A 58 -5.77 -2.10 1.15
CA VAL A 58 -5.84 -3.57 1.24
C VAL A 58 -4.53 -4.25 0.84
N GLU A 59 -3.81 -3.76 -0.17
CA GLU A 59 -2.53 -4.36 -0.57
C GLU A 59 -1.50 -4.21 0.55
N LYS A 60 -1.43 -3.03 1.18
CA LYS A 60 -0.55 -2.80 2.34
C LYS A 60 -0.97 -3.65 3.52
N TYR A 61 -2.27 -3.76 3.79
CA TYR A 61 -2.80 -4.58 4.87
C TYR A 61 -2.43 -6.06 4.69
N VAL A 62 -2.60 -6.62 3.48
CA VAL A 62 -2.24 -8.01 3.16
C VAL A 62 -0.77 -8.28 3.48
N ALA A 63 0.15 -7.40 3.09
CA ALA A 63 1.57 -7.56 3.39
C ALA A 63 1.89 -7.59 4.91
N HIS A 64 1.10 -6.89 5.73
CA HIS A 64 1.30 -6.84 7.18
C HIS A 64 0.68 -8.05 7.92
N ILE A 65 -0.26 -8.78 7.30
CA ILE A 65 -0.85 -9.98 7.91
C ILE A 65 -0.20 -11.29 7.45
N MET A 66 0.47 -11.30 6.29
CA MET A 66 1.20 -12.46 5.76
C MET A 66 2.09 -13.18 6.78
N PRO A 67 2.85 -12.50 7.66
CA PRO A 67 3.78 -13.19 8.57
C PRO A 67 3.11 -13.99 9.70
N GLY A 68 1.80 -13.80 9.90
CA GLY A 68 0.97 -14.63 10.77
C GLY A 68 0.41 -15.88 10.09
N ILE A 69 0.57 -16.01 8.77
CA ILE A 69 -0.07 -17.04 7.94
C ILE A 69 0.97 -17.97 7.31
N VAL A 70 2.07 -17.41 6.81
CA VAL A 70 3.08 -18.15 6.05
C VAL A 70 4.48 -17.71 6.48
N ASP A 71 5.41 -18.67 6.55
CA ASP A 71 6.81 -18.39 6.85
C ASP A 71 7.54 -17.80 5.65
N ALA A 72 8.43 -16.84 5.90
CA ALA A 72 9.19 -16.14 4.86
C ALA A 72 10.20 -17.05 4.12
N SER A 73 10.52 -18.24 4.65
CA SER A 73 11.37 -19.22 3.98
C SER A 73 10.65 -19.97 2.86
N ALA A 74 9.32 -19.93 2.81
CA ALA A 74 8.53 -20.60 1.78
C ALA A 74 8.87 -20.11 0.36
N ASP A 75 8.58 -20.94 -0.63
CA ASP A 75 8.80 -20.62 -2.04
C ASP A 75 7.98 -19.41 -2.48
N ASP A 76 8.52 -18.64 -3.43
CA ASP A 76 7.91 -17.39 -3.88
C ASP A 76 6.51 -17.60 -4.47
N SER A 77 6.30 -18.70 -5.20
CA SER A 77 4.97 -19.07 -5.72
C SER A 77 3.96 -19.33 -4.60
N TYR A 78 4.39 -19.91 -3.48
CA TYR A 78 3.52 -20.15 -2.33
C TYR A 78 3.19 -18.84 -1.60
N LEU A 79 4.18 -17.97 -1.39
CA LEU A 79 3.95 -16.62 -0.84
C LEU A 79 2.98 -15.82 -1.71
N GLN A 80 3.13 -15.88 -3.03
CA GLN A 80 2.22 -15.23 -3.98
C GLN A 80 0.79 -15.81 -3.91
N ALA A 81 0.65 -17.14 -3.85
CA ALA A 81 -0.66 -17.78 -3.70
C ALA A 81 -1.35 -17.36 -2.40
N GLN A 82 -0.60 -17.30 -1.29
CA GLN A 82 -1.13 -16.82 0.00
C GLN A 82 -1.54 -15.35 -0.05
N ALA A 83 -0.77 -14.49 -0.71
CA ALA A 83 -1.15 -13.09 -0.91
C ALA A 83 -2.49 -12.97 -1.67
N VAL A 84 -2.69 -13.77 -2.72
CA VAL A 84 -3.97 -13.82 -3.46
C VAL A 84 -5.11 -14.32 -2.58
N ALA A 85 -4.91 -15.39 -1.82
CA ALA A 85 -5.93 -15.96 -0.95
C ALA A 85 -6.35 -14.98 0.16
N LEU A 86 -5.38 -14.32 0.81
CA LEU A 86 -5.63 -13.34 1.85
C LEU A 86 -6.37 -12.11 1.31
N ARG A 87 -5.92 -11.57 0.17
CA ARG A 87 -6.60 -10.45 -0.51
C ARG A 87 -8.05 -10.80 -0.83
N THR A 88 -8.27 -12.02 -1.35
CA THR A 88 -9.61 -12.52 -1.65
C THR A 88 -10.48 -12.58 -0.40
N LYS A 89 -9.96 -13.12 0.71
CA LYS A 89 -10.70 -13.17 1.97
C LYS A 89 -11.05 -11.77 2.49
N VAL A 90 -10.12 -10.81 2.42
CA VAL A 90 -10.38 -9.41 2.83
C VAL A 90 -11.49 -8.80 1.99
N TYR A 91 -11.42 -8.95 0.67
CA TYR A 91 -12.45 -8.40 -0.22
C TYR A 91 -13.81 -9.09 -0.10
N TYR A 92 -13.82 -10.40 0.16
CA TYR A 92 -15.06 -11.13 0.40
C TYR A 92 -15.73 -10.67 1.70
N ALA A 93 -14.97 -10.50 2.77
CA ALA A 93 -15.49 -9.96 4.04
C ALA A 93 -15.97 -8.51 3.91
N MET A 94 -15.32 -7.72 3.06
CA MET A 94 -15.70 -6.33 2.79
C MET A 94 -16.99 -6.22 1.98
N GLY A 95 -17.30 -7.19 1.12
CA GLY A 95 -18.45 -7.11 0.20
C GLY A 95 -18.40 -5.85 -0.66
N ASP A 96 -19.50 -5.09 -0.68
CA ASP A 96 -19.64 -3.84 -1.42
C ASP A 96 -19.08 -2.61 -0.68
N ALA A 97 -18.64 -2.77 0.58
CA ALA A 97 -18.05 -1.67 1.32
C ALA A 97 -16.70 -1.24 0.71
N THR A 98 -16.32 0.00 0.99
CA THR A 98 -14.97 0.52 0.68
C THR A 98 -14.02 0.44 1.87
N VAL A 99 -14.56 0.28 3.09
CA VAL A 99 -13.79 0.21 4.33
C VAL A 99 -14.33 -0.91 5.22
N ILE A 100 -13.43 -1.69 5.83
CA ILE A 100 -13.73 -2.72 6.85
C ILE A 100 -12.82 -2.54 8.07
N GLN A 101 -13.28 -2.93 9.27
CA GLN A 101 -12.43 -2.93 10.47
C GLN A 101 -11.48 -4.12 10.45
N ALA A 102 -10.22 -3.91 10.85
CA ALA A 102 -9.26 -5.01 10.98
C ALA A 102 -9.71 -6.07 12.02
N SER A 103 -10.46 -5.67 13.04
CA SER A 103 -11.03 -6.57 14.05
C SER A 103 -11.97 -7.61 13.46
N ASP A 104 -12.65 -7.29 12.37
CA ASP A 104 -13.66 -8.15 11.74
C ASP A 104 -13.02 -9.21 10.85
N LEU A 105 -11.71 -9.08 10.56
CA LEU A 105 -10.94 -9.99 9.71
C LEU A 105 -10.17 -11.07 10.49
N GLU A 106 -10.05 -10.88 11.82
CA GLU A 106 -9.38 -11.80 12.76
C GLU A 106 -7.93 -12.15 12.38
N PHE A 107 -7.21 -11.22 11.75
CA PHE A 107 -5.80 -11.40 11.42
C PHE A 107 -4.87 -10.62 12.36
N GLN A 108 -3.74 -11.24 12.69
CA GLN A 108 -2.66 -10.54 13.38
C GLN A 108 -1.98 -9.58 12.40
N TYR A 109 -2.07 -8.28 12.69
CA TYR A 109 -1.37 -7.23 11.96
C TYR A 109 0.05 -7.03 12.53
N TYR A 110 1.09 -7.29 11.74
CA TYR A 110 2.48 -7.15 12.17
C TYR A 110 3.00 -5.74 11.92
N THR A 111 3.34 -5.03 12.98
CA THR A 111 4.05 -3.75 12.92
C THR A 111 5.56 -3.95 12.72
N GLU A 112 6.29 -2.88 12.39
CA GLU A 112 7.76 -2.94 12.32
C GLU A 112 8.39 -3.44 13.64
N GLY A 113 7.80 -3.06 14.79
CA GLY A 113 8.23 -3.56 16.10
C GLY A 113 8.10 -5.09 16.21
N ASP A 114 6.99 -5.65 15.70
CA ASP A 114 6.75 -7.11 15.71
C ASP A 114 7.72 -7.83 14.77
N TYR A 115 7.99 -7.24 13.61
CA TYR A 115 8.99 -7.74 12.67
C TYR A 115 10.40 -7.77 13.30
N ILE A 116 10.81 -6.68 13.96
CA ILE A 116 12.10 -6.61 14.65
C ILE A 116 12.16 -7.61 15.81
N ALA A 117 11.07 -7.77 16.56
CA ALA A 117 11.01 -8.73 17.65
C ALA A 117 11.15 -10.19 17.16
N LYS A 118 10.58 -10.52 15.99
CA LYS A 118 10.55 -11.89 15.46
C LYS A 118 11.79 -12.26 14.65
N TRP A 119 12.35 -11.34 13.84
CA TRP A 119 13.48 -11.62 12.95
C TRP A 119 14.77 -10.84 13.27
N GLY A 120 14.73 -9.94 14.26
CA GLY A 120 15.87 -9.11 14.63
C GLY A 120 16.09 -7.91 13.71
N ARG A 121 16.81 -6.91 14.21
CA ARG A 121 17.07 -5.63 13.52
C ARG A 121 17.85 -5.79 12.21
N GLU A 122 18.64 -6.85 12.08
CA GLU A 122 19.45 -7.11 10.90
C GLU A 122 18.63 -7.71 9.75
N ASN A 123 17.67 -8.60 10.06
CA ASN A 123 16.95 -9.36 9.04
C ASN A 123 15.53 -8.86 8.77
N TYR A 124 14.93 -8.06 9.65
CA TYR A 124 13.52 -7.69 9.51
C TYR A 124 13.20 -7.03 8.15
N LYS A 125 14.11 -6.21 7.62
CA LYS A 125 13.92 -5.52 6.33
C LYS A 125 13.86 -6.50 5.16
N SER A 126 14.76 -7.48 5.12
CA SER A 126 14.81 -8.45 4.02
C SER A 126 13.59 -9.37 4.05
N VAL A 127 13.17 -9.78 5.24
CA VAL A 127 11.95 -10.57 5.46
C VAL A 127 10.71 -9.79 5.05
N LYS A 128 10.55 -8.56 5.55
CA LYS A 128 9.43 -7.67 5.19
C LYS A 128 9.35 -7.46 3.68
N ALA A 129 10.49 -7.15 3.05
CA ALA A 129 10.56 -6.96 1.60
C ALA A 129 10.15 -8.21 0.81
N ARG A 130 10.33 -9.42 1.35
CA ARG A 130 9.90 -10.65 0.67
C ARG A 130 8.37 -10.77 0.61
N TYR A 131 7.68 -10.49 1.71
CA TYR A 131 6.22 -10.44 1.72
C TYR A 131 5.68 -9.33 0.81
N GLU A 132 6.26 -8.13 0.90
CA GLU A 132 5.89 -7.00 0.04
C GLU A 132 6.03 -7.35 -1.45
N ARG A 133 7.14 -7.99 -1.85
CA ARG A 133 7.33 -8.46 -3.23
C ARG A 133 6.25 -9.46 -3.67
N ALA A 134 5.87 -10.40 -2.82
CA ALA A 134 4.83 -11.38 -3.16
C ALA A 134 3.45 -10.73 -3.37
N VAL A 135 3.12 -9.75 -2.53
CA VAL A 135 1.89 -8.95 -2.66
C VAL A 135 1.92 -8.12 -3.94
N ILE A 136 3.01 -7.40 -4.20
CA ILE A 136 3.18 -6.57 -5.40
C ILE A 136 3.10 -7.43 -6.68
N ALA A 137 3.74 -8.60 -6.70
CA ALA A 137 3.72 -9.52 -7.85
C ALA A 137 2.31 -10.06 -8.18
N THR A 138 1.41 -10.05 -7.20
CA THR A 138 0.04 -10.54 -7.33
C THR A 138 -1.01 -9.42 -7.18
N LYS A 139 -0.58 -8.17 -7.31
CA LYS A 139 -1.44 -6.99 -7.13
C LYS A 139 -2.76 -7.14 -7.87
N GLY A 140 -3.86 -6.89 -7.16
CA GLY A 140 -5.22 -6.94 -7.69
C GLY A 140 -5.74 -8.33 -8.09
N LYS A 141 -4.93 -9.39 -7.98
CA LYS A 141 -5.39 -10.76 -8.26
C LYS A 141 -6.18 -11.29 -7.07
N ILE A 142 -7.35 -11.85 -7.38
CA ILE A 142 -8.28 -12.48 -6.44
C ILE A 142 -8.77 -13.79 -7.03
N ILE A 143 -9.33 -14.66 -6.19
CA ILE A 143 -10.02 -15.88 -6.62
C ILE A 143 -11.49 -15.54 -6.77
N GLU A 144 -12.01 -15.67 -7.99
CA GLU A 144 -13.43 -15.48 -8.29
C GLU A 144 -14.11 -16.84 -8.41
N GLN A 145 -15.26 -17.02 -7.76
CA GLN A 145 -16.16 -18.12 -8.07
C GLN A 145 -17.04 -17.71 -9.24
N LYS A 146 -17.00 -18.48 -10.34
CA LYS A 146 -18.00 -18.34 -11.40
C LYS A 146 -19.28 -19.02 -10.95
N GLU A 147 -20.34 -18.26 -10.75
CA GLU A 147 -21.68 -18.82 -10.71
C GLU A 147 -22.03 -19.27 -12.14
N ASN A 148 -22.08 -20.58 -12.37
CA ASN A 148 -22.69 -21.12 -13.57
C ASN A 148 -24.21 -20.96 -13.41
N ASN A 149 -24.78 -19.94 -14.06
CA ASN A 149 -26.21 -19.85 -14.35
C ASN A 149 -26.60 -20.81 -15.47
#